data_AF-A0A7K7GHW2-F1
#
_entry.id   AF-A0A7K7GHW2-F1
#
_cell.length_a   1.000
_cell.length_b   1.000
_cell.length_c   1.000
_cell.angle_alpha   90.00
_cell.angle_beta   90.00
_cell.angle_gamma   90.00
#
_symmetry.space_group_name_H-M   'P 1'
#
loop_
_entity.id
_entity.type
_entity.pdbx_description
1 polymer ?
#
loop_
_entity_poly.entity_id
_entity_poly.type
_entity_poly.pdbx_seq_one_letter_code
_entity_poly.pdbx_strand_id
1 'polypeptide(L)' 'AAAGAEMCMVVSPFQPVCEDLVEVQACPLLYLPICGTDGNTYANECQLCVEKMKTRQDIRILKDGECQD' A
#
# COMPACT_ATOMS: atom_id res chain seq x y z
N ALA A 1 6.00 28.99 -24.00
CA ALA A 1 4.69 28.36 -23.74
C ALA A 1 4.84 27.49 -22.51
N ALA A 2 4.25 27.92 -21.40
CA ALA A 2 4.21 27.14 -20.16
C ALA A 2 3.10 26.10 -20.30
N ALA A 3 3.48 24.83 -20.41
CA ALA A 3 2.60 23.72 -20.08
C ALA A 3 3.23 23.07 -18.85
N GLY A 4 2.81 23.53 -17.67
CA GLY A 4 3.18 22.91 -16.42
C GLY A 4 2.71 21.47 -16.45
N ALA A 5 3.65 20.54 -16.57
CA ALA A 5 3.41 19.18 -16.16
C ALA A 5 3.27 19.25 -14.64
N GLU A 6 2.03 19.23 -14.19
CA GLU A 6 1.69 19.00 -12.80
C GLU A 6 2.59 17.87 -12.30
N MET A 7 3.35 18.16 -11.25
CA MET A 7 3.86 17.13 -10.38
C MET A 7 2.61 16.44 -9.84
N CYS A 8 2.08 15.46 -10.57
CA CYS A 8 1.29 14.41 -9.96
C CYS A 8 2.28 13.68 -9.08
N MET A 9 2.49 14.23 -7.88
CA MET A 9 3.15 13.53 -6.81
C MET A 9 2.59 12.12 -6.86
N VAL A 10 3.49 11.16 -6.89
CA VAL A 10 3.27 9.71 -6.88
C VAL A 10 2.56 9.23 -5.60
N VAL A 11 1.54 9.96 -5.16
CA VAL A 11 0.59 9.64 -4.10
C VAL A 11 -0.74 9.39 -4.81
N SER A 12 -0.82 8.22 -5.47
CA SER A 12 -2.14 7.64 -5.69
C SER A 12 -2.79 7.48 -4.31
N PRO A 13 -4.07 7.86 -4.11
CA PRO A 13 -4.79 7.68 -2.84
C PRO A 13 -4.95 6.20 -2.42
N PHE A 14 -4.38 5.28 -3.20
CA PHE A 14 -4.39 3.83 -3.03
C PHE A 14 -2.98 3.23 -2.87
N GLN A 15 -1.92 4.05 -2.79
CA GLN A 15 -0.58 3.55 -2.48
C GLN A 15 -0.39 3.44 -0.97
N PRO A 16 0.08 2.28 -0.48
CA PRO A 16 0.38 2.12 0.94
C PRO A 16 1.56 3.02 1.33
N VAL A 17 1.45 3.77 2.43
CA VAL A 17 2.55 4.60 2.90
C VAL A 17 3.65 3.71 3.50
N CYS A 18 4.76 3.60 2.79
CA CYS A 18 5.87 2.70 3.15
C CYS A 18 7.13 3.38 3.70
N GLU A 19 7.17 4.70 3.64
CA GLU A 19 8.42 5.48 3.70
C GLU A 19 9.11 5.47 5.09
N ASP A 20 8.44 5.02 6.17
CA ASP A 20 8.99 5.11 7.54
C ASP A 20 9.01 3.76 8.30
N LEU A 21 8.58 2.66 7.68
CA LEU A 21 8.49 1.34 8.33
C LEU A 21 9.80 0.55 8.35
N VAL A 22 10.86 1.12 7.76
CA VAL A 22 12.15 0.47 7.51
C VAL A 22 12.96 0.27 8.80
N GLU A 23 12.74 1.08 9.83
CA GLU A 23 13.56 1.02 11.04
C GLU A 23 13.08 -0.03 12.06
N VAL A 24 11.82 -0.49 12.00
CA VAL A 24 11.27 -1.39 13.03
C VAL A 24 10.54 -2.63 12.48
N GLN A 25 10.15 -2.68 11.20
CA GLN A 25 9.27 -3.74 10.65
C GLN A 25 8.11 -4.11 11.59
N ALA A 26 7.65 -3.16 12.39
CA ALA A 26 6.64 -3.37 13.41
C ALA A 26 5.34 -2.75 12.90
N CYS A 27 4.45 -3.61 12.41
CA CYS A 27 3.09 -3.19 12.13
C CYS A 27 2.25 -3.23 13.42
N PRO A 28 1.33 -2.26 13.62
CA PRO A 28 0.36 -2.38 14.69
C PRO A 28 -0.44 -3.68 14.52
N LEU A 29 -0.79 -4.33 15.63
CA LEU A 29 -1.66 -5.51 15.65
C LEU A 29 -3.14 -5.17 15.37
N LEU A 30 -3.39 -3.98 14.80
CA LEU A 30 -4.71 -3.53 14.43
C LEU A 30 -5.15 -4.27 13.17
N TYR A 31 -6.29 -4.96 13.28
CA TYR A 31 -6.89 -5.70 12.17
C TYR A 31 -7.84 -4.77 11.40
N LEU A 32 -7.39 -4.29 10.25
CA LEU A 32 -8.13 -3.50 9.28
C LEU A 32 -7.89 -4.13 7.90
N PRO A 33 -8.63 -5.20 7.56
CA PRO A 33 -8.34 -5.95 6.35
C PRO A 33 -8.50 -5.06 5.12
N ILE A 34 -7.59 -5.25 4.16
CA ILE A 34 -7.63 -4.59 2.86
C ILE A 34 -7.32 -5.59 1.76
N CYS A 35 -7.90 -5.39 0.59
CA CYS A 35 -7.64 -6.18 -0.59
C CYS A 35 -6.52 -5.52 -1.40
N GLY A 36 -5.45 -6.25 -1.66
CA GLY A 36 -4.38 -5.83 -2.54
C GLY A 36 -4.77 -5.96 -4.02
N THR A 37 -4.13 -5.17 -4.87
CA THR A 37 -4.27 -5.30 -6.34
C THR A 37 -3.70 -6.60 -6.88
N ASP A 38 -2.92 -7.32 -6.06
CA ASP A 38 -2.43 -8.66 -6.35
C ASP A 38 -3.46 -9.77 -6.03
N GLY A 39 -4.63 -9.39 -5.50
CA GLY A 39 -5.70 -10.31 -5.12
C GLY A 39 -5.50 -10.94 -3.74
N ASN A 40 -4.50 -10.51 -2.97
CA ASN A 40 -4.29 -10.99 -1.60
C ASN A 40 -4.92 -10.05 -0.57
N THR A 41 -5.52 -10.64 0.46
CA THR A 41 -6.00 -9.92 1.63
C THR A 41 -4.86 -9.66 2.61
N TYR A 42 -4.69 -8.41 3.03
CA TYR A 42 -3.71 -8.00 4.04
C TYR A 42 -4.41 -7.59 5.32
N ALA A 43 -3.85 -7.95 6.47
CA ALA A 43 -4.44 -7.65 7.78
C ALA A 43 -4.52 -6.14 8.08
N ASN A 44 -3.65 -5.34 7.47
CA ASN A 44 -3.66 -3.89 7.47
C ASN A 44 -2.78 -3.32 6.35
N GLU A 45 -2.86 -2.01 6.12
CA GLU A 45 -2.02 -1.28 5.16
C GLU A 45 -0.52 -1.48 5.41
N CYS A 46 -0.10 -1.53 6.68
CA CYS A 46 1.30 -1.75 7.02
C CYS A 46 1.79 -3.14 6.56
N GLN A 47 0.98 -4.19 6.73
CA GLN A 47 1.34 -5.52 6.22
C GLN A 47 1.43 -5.55 4.70
N LEU A 48 0.50 -4.91 3.99
CA LEU A 48 0.57 -4.78 2.54
C LEU A 48 1.88 -4.09 2.13
N CYS A 49 2.24 -3.01 2.82
CA CYS A 49 3.49 -2.30 2.59
C CYS A 49 4.74 -3.18 2.83
N VAL A 50 4.79 -3.91 3.95
CA VAL A 50 5.93 -4.78 4.26
C VAL A 50 6.07 -5.87 3.20
N GLU A 51 4.95 -6.48 2.78
CA GLU A 51 4.98 -7.51 1.74
C GLU A 51 5.39 -6.91 0.39
N LYS A 52 4.87 -5.72 0.04
CA LYS A 52 5.29 -4.93 -1.14
C LYS A 52 6.80 -4.74 -1.17
N MET A 53 7.40 -4.33 -0.05
CA MET A 53 8.85 -4.12 0.07
C MET A 53 9.65 -5.42 0.05
N LYS A 54 9.15 -6.46 0.73
CA LYS A 54 9.78 -7.79 0.82
C LYS A 54 9.80 -8.52 -0.52
N THR A 55 8.71 -8.45 -1.27
CA THR A 55 8.57 -9.05 -2.60
C THR A 55 9.06 -8.14 -3.73
N ARG A 56 9.27 -6.84 -3.43
CA ARG A 56 9.53 -5.77 -4.41
C ARG A 56 8.47 -5.68 -5.51
N GLN A 57 7.23 -6.03 -5.20
CA GLN A 57 6.09 -5.92 -6.13
C GLN A 57 5.41 -4.56 -5.95
N ASP A 58 4.80 -4.00 -7.00
CA ASP A 58 3.97 -2.78 -6.87
C ASP A 58 2.54 -3.14 -6.44
N ILE A 59 2.40 -3.61 -5.20
CA ILE A 59 1.10 -3.92 -4.60
C ILE A 59 0.47 -2.61 -4.13
N ARG A 60 -0.80 -2.40 -4.49
CA ARG A 60 -1.61 -1.24 -4.11
C ARG A 60 -2.87 -1.73 -3.40
N ILE A 61 -3.57 -0.81 -2.75
CA ILE A 61 -4.86 -1.10 -2.14
C ILE A 61 -5.90 -1.10 -3.25
N LEU A 62 -6.53 -2.23 -3.51
CA LEU A 62 -7.67 -2.35 -4.41
C LEU A 62 -8.95 -1.82 -3.73
N LYS A 63 -9.19 -2.27 -2.48
CA LYS A 63 -10.38 -1.93 -1.71
C LYS A 63 -10.16 -2.16 -0.21
N ASP A 64 -10.91 -1.45 0.63
CA ASP A 64 -11.09 -1.79 2.04
C ASP A 64 -11.85 -3.11 2.22
N GLY A 65 -11.51 -3.85 3.26
CA GLY A 65 -12.01 -5.20 3.52
C GLY A 65 -11.18 -6.30 2.86
N GLU A 66 -11.59 -7.54 3.09
CA GLU A 66 -10.92 -8.71 2.51
C GLU A 66 -11.19 -8.81 0.99
N CYS A 67 -10.25 -9.36 0.22
CA CYS A 67 -10.54 -9.79 -1.14
C CYS A 67 -11.60 -10.90 -1.06
N GLN A 68 -12.78 -10.63 -1.64
CA GLN A 68 -13.81 -11.64 -1.84
C GLN A 68 -13.42 -12.45 -3.07
N ASP A 69 -13.33 -13.77 -2.92
CA ASP A 69 -13.07 -14.74 -4.00
C ASP A 69 -14.08 -14.61 -5.15
#